data_AF-K4D1A0-F1
#
_entry.id   AF-K4D1A0-F1
#
_cell.length_a   1.000
_cell.length_b   1.000
_cell.length_c   1.000
_cell.angle_alpha   90.00
_cell.angle_beta   90.00
_cell.angle_gamma   90.00
#
_symmetry.space_group_name_H-M   'P 1'
#
loop_
_entity.id
_entity.type
_entity.pdbx_description
1 polymer ?
#
loop_
_entity_poly.entity_id
_entity_poly.type
_entity_poly.pdbx_seq_one_letter_code
_entity_poly.pdbx_strand_id
1 'polypeptide(L)'
;MIFFLLLEQANASEFPQHFLGASLQKQNKFYMALSRQRLIVEAQSSMQTIMDNLQSYRIKFPLNCEGFKYRLGDFRVRVGKVVQINFGNLRGIVMEMEYLPISSWKTSHLIMSEFFEILKETLGKKSLPGHFVHVEPNFSEFGLSDQYTSRHTVVQYASILAQMTTMAQ
;
A
#
# COMPACT_ATOMS: atom_id res chain seq x y z
N MET A 1 -19.56 6.99 -28.27
CA MET A 1 -19.28 8.22 -27.51
C MET A 1 -17.80 8.52 -27.69
N ILE A 2 -17.46 9.60 -28.40
CA ILE A 2 -16.07 10.00 -28.65
C ILE A 2 -15.80 11.22 -27.78
N PHE A 3 -14.74 11.18 -26.99
CA PHE A 3 -14.24 12.33 -26.25
C PHE A 3 -13.02 12.88 -26.98
N PHE A 4 -13.01 14.19 -27.18
CA PHE A 4 -11.82 14.93 -27.59
C PHE A 4 -11.24 15.59 -26.33
N LEU A 5 -9.92 15.45 -26.14
CA LEU A 5 -9.17 16.16 -25.11
C LEU A 5 -8.34 17.22 -25.82
N LEU A 6 -8.66 18.50 -25.60
CA LEU A 6 -7.78 19.60 -25.98
C LEU A 6 -6.75 19.74 -24.84
N LEU A 7 -5.52 19.30 -25.07
CA LEU A 7 -4.43 19.54 -24.13
C LEU A 7 -3.89 20.95 -24.38
N GLU A 8 -4.11 21.87 -23.45
CA GLU A 8 -3.19 23.00 -23.30
C GLU A 8 -1.77 22.43 -23.10
N GLN A 9 -0.76 23.17 -23.55
CA GLN A 9 0.64 22.83 -23.37
C GLN A 9 1.02 22.96 -21.89
N ALA A 10 0.46 22.08 -21.06
CA ALA A 10 0.68 22.03 -19.62
C ALA A 10 2.15 21.70 -19.37
N ASN A 11 2.78 22.48 -18.49
CA ASN A 11 4.15 22.24 -18.08
C ASN A 11 4.27 20.78 -17.61
N ALA A 12 5.29 20.05 -18.08
CA ALA A 12 5.53 18.65 -17.70
C ALA A 12 5.70 18.43 -16.18
N SER A 13 5.80 19.51 -15.39
CA SER A 13 5.76 19.51 -13.93
C SER A 13 4.37 19.30 -13.33
N GLU A 14 3.28 19.49 -14.08
CA GLU A 14 1.91 19.28 -13.59
C GLU A 14 1.46 17.82 -13.63
N PHE A 15 2.08 17.00 -14.48
CA PHE A 15 1.76 15.58 -14.55
C PHE A 15 2.44 14.80 -13.41
N PRO A 16 1.72 13.88 -12.74
CA PRO A 16 2.30 13.04 -11.72
C PRO A 16 3.37 12.12 -12.32
N GLN A 17 4.64 12.44 -12.03
CA GLN A 17 5.80 11.73 -12.59
C GLN A 17 6.01 10.33 -11.98
N HIS A 18 5.41 10.06 -10.83
CA HIS A 18 5.53 8.80 -10.10
C HIS A 18 4.23 8.47 -9.38
N PHE A 19 3.78 7.23 -9.49
CA PHE A 19 2.67 6.69 -8.72
C PHE A 19 2.96 5.24 -8.35
N LEU A 20 2.29 4.74 -7.31
CA LEU A 20 2.28 3.31 -6.99
C LEU A 20 1.08 2.65 -7.68
N GLY A 21 1.36 1.69 -8.56
CA GLY A 21 0.37 0.76 -9.08
C GLY A 21 0.26 -0.47 -8.16
N ALA A 22 -0.94 -0.84 -7.74
CA ALA A 22 -1.17 -1.98 -6.87
C ALA A 22 -2.34 -2.84 -7.33
N SER A 23 -2.13 -4.15 -7.39
CA SER A 23 -3.18 -5.16 -7.49
C SER A 23 -3.25 -5.92 -6.16
N LEU A 24 -4.45 -6.00 -5.58
CA LEU A 24 -4.67 -6.71 -4.33
C LEU A 24 -5.26 -8.08 -4.67
N GLN A 25 -4.67 -9.18 -4.20
CA GLN A 25 -5.03 -10.55 -4.61
C GLN A 25 -6.54 -10.89 -4.48
N LYS A 26 -7.24 -10.29 -3.52
CA LYS A 26 -8.68 -10.53 -3.30
C LYS A 26 -9.60 -9.66 -4.14
N GLN A 27 -9.06 -8.69 -4.87
CA GLN A 27 -9.85 -7.73 -5.62
C GLN A 27 -9.42 -7.74 -7.07
N ASN A 28 -10.38 -7.99 -7.96
CA ASN A 28 -10.18 -7.89 -9.39
C ASN A 28 -10.17 -6.42 -9.85
N LYS A 29 -9.37 -5.59 -9.18
CA LYS A 29 -9.25 -4.14 -9.36
C LYS A 29 -7.77 -3.76 -9.33
N PHE A 30 -7.47 -2.67 -10.02
CA PHE A 30 -6.17 -2.05 -10.04
C PHE A 30 -6.25 -0.69 -9.36
N TYR A 31 -5.28 -0.36 -8.53
CA TYR A 31 -5.24 0.91 -7.81
C TYR A 31 -4.00 1.71 -8.20
N MET A 32 -4.16 3.02 -8.28
CA MET A 32 -3.05 3.96 -8.49
C MET A 32 -3.04 4.97 -7.36
N ALA A 33 -2.01 4.92 -6.52
CA ALA A 33 -1.78 5.90 -5.45
C ALA A 33 -0.77 6.95 -5.91
N LEU A 34 -1.22 8.20 -5.94
CA LEU A 34 -0.44 9.38 -6.26
C LEU A 34 -0.17 10.13 -4.95
N SER A 35 0.84 9.68 -4.20
CA SER A 35 1.06 10.16 -2.83
C SER A 35 1.32 11.68 -2.74
N ARG A 36 1.99 12.28 -3.74
CA ARG A 36 2.23 13.73 -3.76
C ARG A 36 0.95 14.54 -3.96
N GLN A 37 0.05 14.04 -4.80
CA GLN A 37 -1.24 14.67 -5.09
C GLN A 37 -2.34 14.24 -4.12
N ARG A 38 -2.01 13.38 -3.13
CA ARG A 38 -2.95 12.80 -2.16
C ARG A 38 -4.17 12.19 -2.85
N LEU A 39 -3.94 11.48 -3.96
CA LEU A 39 -5.01 10.96 -4.80
C LEU A 39 -4.90 9.44 -4.92
N ILE A 40 -6.04 8.76 -4.83
CA ILE A 40 -6.15 7.32 -5.02
C ILE A 40 -7.20 7.03 -6.09
N VAL A 41 -6.77 6.41 -7.18
CA VAL A 41 -7.65 6.00 -8.27
C VAL A 41 -7.89 4.50 -8.17
N GLU A 42 -9.15 4.12 -8.28
CA GLU A 42 -9.58 2.73 -8.44
C GLU A 42 -9.97 2.50 -9.91
N ALA A 43 -9.42 1.46 -10.51
CA ALA A 43 -9.63 1.09 -11.89
C ALA A 43 -9.90 -0.41 -12.03
N GLN A 44 -10.32 -0.83 -13.22
CA GLN A 44 -10.46 -2.25 -13.56
C GLN A 44 -9.08 -2.92 -13.62
N SER A 45 -9.02 -4.23 -13.38
CA SER A 45 -7.76 -5.01 -13.43
C SER A 45 -7.07 -4.95 -14.79
N SER A 46 -7.83 -4.79 -15.88
CA SER A 46 -7.31 -4.58 -17.24
C SER A 46 -6.43 -3.33 -17.38
N MET A 47 -6.53 -2.36 -16.46
CA MET A 47 -5.69 -1.16 -16.47
C MET A 47 -4.20 -1.49 -16.42
N GLN A 48 -3.80 -2.54 -15.70
CA GLN A 48 -2.42 -2.98 -15.66
C GLN A 48 -1.91 -3.33 -17.07
N THR A 49 -2.66 -4.17 -17.79
CA THR A 49 -2.36 -4.55 -19.17
C THR A 49 -2.36 -3.35 -20.12
N ILE A 50 -3.29 -2.41 -19.94
CA ILE A 50 -3.35 -1.18 -20.74
C ILE A 50 -2.05 -0.37 -20.55
N MET A 51 -1.61 -0.16 -19.31
CA MET A 51 -0.38 0.58 -19.03
C MET A 51 0.87 -0.11 -19.57
N ASP A 52 0.94 -1.44 -19.46
CA ASP A 52 2.05 -2.22 -20.02
C ASP A 52 2.11 -2.08 -21.55
N ASN A 53 0.96 -2.11 -22.22
CA ASN A 53 0.85 -1.95 -23.67
C ASN A 53 1.16 -0.53 -24.15
N LEU A 54 0.75 0.50 -23.38
CA LEU A 54 0.99 1.90 -23.75
C LEU A 54 2.48 2.26 -23.74
N GLN A 55 3.32 1.51 -23.00
CA GLN A 55 4.77 1.74 -22.80
C GLN A 55 5.15 3.16 -22.36
N SER A 56 4.16 4.00 -22.05
CA SER A 56 4.31 5.39 -21.66
C SER A 56 4.74 5.51 -20.20
N TYR A 57 4.47 4.48 -19.40
CA TYR A 57 4.89 4.37 -18.02
C TYR A 57 5.88 3.21 -17.87
N ARG A 58 7.07 3.50 -17.34
CA ARG A 58 8.07 2.48 -17.04
C ARG A 58 8.04 2.14 -15.55
N ILE A 59 7.81 0.87 -15.24
CA ILE A 59 7.88 0.37 -13.86
C ILE A 59 9.33 0.44 -13.38
N LYS A 60 9.60 1.34 -12.44
CA LYS A 60 10.96 1.53 -11.89
C LYS A 60 11.30 0.51 -10.80
N PHE A 61 10.32 0.15 -9.97
CA PHE A 61 10.52 -0.71 -8.80
C PHE A 61 9.41 -1.76 -8.68
N PRO A 62 9.52 -2.89 -9.41
CA PRO A 62 8.55 -3.97 -9.30
C PRO A 62 8.78 -4.76 -8.00
N LEU A 63 7.79 -4.73 -7.11
CA LEU A 63 7.83 -5.41 -5.81
C LEU A 63 6.71 -6.46 -5.75
N ASN A 64 7.02 -7.59 -5.15
CA ASN A 64 6.05 -8.62 -4.80
C ASN A 64 6.05 -8.85 -3.28
N CYS A 65 4.87 -9.04 -2.71
CA CYS A 65 4.71 -9.36 -1.29
C CYS A 65 4.20 -10.80 -1.16
N GLU A 66 5.03 -11.68 -0.60
CA GLU A 66 4.69 -13.09 -0.39
C GLU A 66 4.63 -13.38 1.09
N GLY A 67 3.55 -14.00 1.55
CA GLY A 67 3.36 -14.15 2.99
C GLY A 67 2.30 -15.15 3.41
N PHE A 68 2.16 -15.25 4.73
CA PHE A 68 1.20 -16.10 5.40
C PHE A 68 0.12 -15.26 6.06
N LYS A 69 -1.07 -15.87 6.20
CA LYS A 69 -2.24 -15.28 6.87
C LYS A 69 -2.55 -16.08 8.12
N TYR A 70 -2.63 -15.39 9.24
CA TYR A 70 -2.97 -15.93 10.55
C TYR A 70 -4.28 -15.31 11.03
N ARG A 71 -5.05 -16.10 11.81
CA ARG A 71 -6.23 -15.62 12.52
C ARG A 71 -5.99 -15.78 14.01
N LEU A 72 -6.06 -14.68 14.74
CA LEU A 72 -5.84 -14.60 16.18
C LEU A 72 -7.11 -14.02 16.82
N GLY A 73 -8.06 -14.90 17.15
CA GLY A 73 -9.41 -14.48 17.56
C GLY A 73 -10.10 -13.63 16.48
N ASP A 74 -10.37 -12.38 16.84
CA ASP A 74 -11.02 -11.37 15.99
C ASP A 74 -10.04 -10.60 15.09
N PHE A 75 -8.74 -10.85 15.24
CA PHE A 75 -7.71 -10.26 14.40
C PHE A 75 -7.34 -11.19 13.25
N ARG A 76 -7.11 -10.59 12.10
CA ARG A 76 -6.45 -11.21 10.96
C ARG A 76 -5.10 -10.52 10.76
N VAL A 77 -4.03 -11.29 10.91
CA VAL A 77 -2.65 -10.81 10.75
C VAL A 77 -2.06 -11.47 9.51
N ARG A 78 -1.45 -10.69 8.62
CA ARG A 78 -0.71 -11.19 7.47
C ARG A 78 0.73 -10.74 7.59
N VAL A 79 1.65 -11.68 7.46
CA VAL A 79 3.09 -11.40 7.51
C VAL A 79 3.69 -11.83 6.20
N GLY A 80 4.33 -10.91 5.49
CA GLY A 80 4.92 -11.19 4.18
C GLY A 80 6.31 -10.59 4.03
N LYS A 81 7.15 -11.28 3.27
CA LYS A 81 8.41 -10.74 2.77
C LYS A 81 8.13 -9.87 1.54
N VAL A 82 8.81 -8.73 1.45
CA VAL A 82 8.80 -7.87 0.27
C VAL A 82 10.03 -8.20 -0.55
N VAL A 83 9.83 -8.70 -1.77
CA VAL A 83 10.91 -9.09 -2.69
C VAL A 83 10.85 -8.26 -3.96
N GLN A 84 12.02 -7.88 -4.48
CA GLN A 84 12.11 -7.21 -5.78
C GLN A 84 12.06 -8.25 -6.91
N ILE A 85 11.09 -8.11 -7.81
CA ILE A 85 10.78 -9.13 -8.82
C ILE A 85 11.98 -9.45 -9.72
N ASN A 86 12.78 -8.45 -10.09
CA ASN A 86 13.86 -8.64 -11.06
C ASN A 86 15.16 -9.18 -10.45
N PHE A 87 15.34 -9.11 -9.13
CA PHE A 87 16.62 -9.43 -8.47
C PHE A 87 16.48 -10.42 -7.31
N GLY A 88 15.26 -10.80 -6.92
CA GLY A 88 15.01 -11.70 -5.79
C GLY A 88 15.42 -11.14 -4.42
N ASN A 89 15.96 -9.93 -4.37
CA ASN A 89 16.48 -9.32 -3.14
C ASN A 89 15.33 -9.03 -2.15
N LEU A 90 15.49 -9.54 -0.94
CA LEU A 90 14.62 -9.23 0.20
C LEU A 90 14.80 -7.77 0.60
N ARG A 91 13.72 -6.99 0.57
CA ARG A 91 13.70 -5.58 1.00
C ARG A 91 13.24 -5.41 2.45
N GLY A 92 12.45 -6.34 2.95
CA GLY A 92 11.97 -6.30 4.33
C GLY A 92 10.79 -7.23 4.58
N ILE A 93 10.23 -7.13 5.77
CA ILE A 93 9.04 -7.85 6.20
C ILE A 93 7.93 -6.82 6.46
N VAL A 94 6.74 -7.05 5.91
CA VAL A 94 5.55 -6.26 6.18
C VAL A 94 4.57 -7.11 6.97
N MET A 95 3.97 -6.48 7.99
CA MET A 95 2.88 -7.04 8.77
C MET A 95 1.63 -6.18 8.53
N GLU A 96 0.58 -6.79 7.98
CA GLU A 96 -0.75 -6.20 7.86
C GLU A 96 -1.62 -6.76 8.99
N MET A 97 -2.35 -5.89 9.68
CA MET A 97 -3.26 -6.25 10.75
C MET A 97 -4.64 -5.71 10.44
N GLU A 98 -5.65 -6.53 10.67
CA GLU A 98 -7.04 -6.19 10.41
C GLU A 98 -7.91 -6.72 11.55
N TYR A 99 -8.64 -5.82 12.20
CA TYR A 99 -9.66 -6.17 13.18
C TYR A 99 -10.98 -6.44 12.46
N LEU A 100 -11.47 -7.68 12.51
CA LEU A 100 -12.60 -8.14 11.70
C LEU A 100 -13.99 -7.62 12.11
N PRO A 101 -14.30 -7.37 13.40
CA PRO A 101 -15.65 -7.03 13.83
C PRO A 101 -16.17 -5.67 13.33
N ILE A 102 -15.29 -4.71 13.07
CA ILE A 102 -15.67 -3.35 12.70
C ILE A 102 -14.79 -2.84 11.56
N SER A 103 -15.38 -2.03 10.67
CA SER A 103 -14.66 -1.40 9.56
C SER A 103 -14.38 0.09 9.80
N SER A 104 -14.72 0.65 10.96
CA SER A 104 -14.36 2.02 11.33
C SER A 104 -12.85 2.09 11.59
N TRP A 105 -12.12 2.88 10.81
CA TRP A 105 -10.69 3.10 11.00
C TRP A 105 -10.41 3.67 12.38
N LYS A 106 -11.07 4.77 12.77
CA LYS A 106 -10.85 5.45 14.05
C LYS A 106 -11.00 4.50 15.23
N THR A 107 -12.01 3.62 15.20
CA THR A 107 -12.29 2.71 16.31
C THR A 107 -11.36 1.50 16.28
N SER A 108 -11.19 0.86 15.10
CA SER A 108 -10.34 -0.33 14.96
C SER A 108 -8.86 -0.02 15.18
N HIS A 109 -8.41 1.17 14.78
CA HIS A 109 -7.02 1.60 14.90
C HIS A 109 -6.53 1.62 16.34
N LEU A 110 -7.35 2.10 17.29
CA LEU A 110 -7.02 2.09 18.72
C LEU A 110 -6.76 0.65 19.20
N ILE A 111 -7.69 -0.26 18.90
CA ILE A 111 -7.62 -1.67 19.29
C ILE A 111 -6.41 -2.37 18.64
N MET A 112 -6.18 -2.11 17.34
CA MET A 112 -5.03 -2.66 16.61
C MET A 112 -3.71 -2.11 17.13
N SER A 113 -3.67 -0.85 17.57
CA SER A 113 -2.46 -0.23 18.15
C SER A 113 -2.09 -0.86 19.49
N GLU A 114 -3.08 -1.09 20.36
CA GLU A 114 -2.86 -1.83 21.62
C GLU A 114 -2.33 -3.25 21.36
N PHE A 115 -2.93 -3.97 20.40
CA PHE A 115 -2.46 -5.31 20.04
C PHE A 115 -1.04 -5.27 19.43
N PHE A 116 -0.72 -4.24 18.65
CA PHE A 116 0.63 -4.06 18.10
C PHE A 116 1.68 -3.81 19.19
N GLU A 117 1.38 -3.02 20.23
CA GLU A 117 2.33 -2.81 21.34
C GLU A 117 2.60 -4.11 22.11
N ILE A 118 1.60 -4.96 22.33
CA ILE A 118 1.79 -6.30 22.91
C ILE A 118 2.71 -7.16 22.04
N LEU A 119 2.50 -7.15 20.71
CA LEU A 119 3.34 -7.87 19.76
C LEU A 119 4.78 -7.35 19.79
N LYS A 120 4.96 -6.03 19.81
CA LYS A 120 6.27 -5.38 19.84
C LYS A 120 7.03 -5.70 21.12
N GLU A 121 6.38 -5.68 22.29
CA GLU A 121 6.99 -6.09 23.55
C GLU A 121 7.40 -7.58 23.51
N THR A 122 6.53 -8.43 23.00
CA THR A 122 6.78 -9.88 22.88
C THR A 122 7.93 -10.18 21.91
N LEU A 123 7.99 -9.44 20.79
CA LEU A 123 9.06 -9.57 19.80
C LEU A 123 10.37 -8.97 20.31
N GLY A 124 10.34 -7.87 21.08
CA GLY A 124 11.54 -7.27 21.67
C GLY A 124 12.23 -8.17 22.70
N LYS A 125 11.48 -9.05 23.36
CA LYS A 125 12.03 -10.11 24.23
C LYS A 125 12.78 -11.19 23.44
N LYS A 126 12.51 -11.31 22.13
CA LYS A 126 13.24 -12.21 21.23
C LYS A 126 14.35 -11.41 20.57
N SER A 127 15.58 -11.91 20.60
CA SER A 127 16.76 -11.25 20.00
C SER A 127 16.75 -11.29 18.47
N LEU A 128 15.68 -10.80 17.83
CA LEU A 128 15.54 -10.76 16.39
C LEU A 128 16.20 -9.48 15.84
N PRO A 129 16.97 -9.57 14.75
CA PRO A 129 17.52 -8.39 14.10
C PRO A 129 16.40 -7.57 13.43
N GLY A 130 16.40 -6.26 13.68
CA GLY A 130 15.41 -5.32 13.14
C GLY A 130 14.28 -4.99 14.12
N HIS A 131 13.45 -4.01 13.76
CA HIS A 131 12.27 -3.62 14.53
C HIS A 131 11.10 -3.30 13.59
N PHE A 132 9.88 -3.63 14.00
CA PHE A 132 8.70 -3.20 13.29
C PHE A 132 8.45 -1.72 13.56
N VAL A 133 8.33 -0.93 12.49
CA VAL A 133 7.94 0.47 12.55
C VAL A 133 6.47 0.57 12.16
N HIS A 134 5.68 1.23 13.00
CA HIS A 134 4.31 1.55 12.64
C HIS A 134 4.30 2.78 11.73
N VAL A 135 3.76 2.62 10.52
CA VAL A 135 3.61 3.72 9.56
C VAL A 135 2.14 4.08 9.53
N GLU A 136 1.77 5.32 9.88
CA GLU A 136 0.39 5.76 9.86
C GLU A 136 0.19 6.86 8.82
N PRO A 137 -0.44 6.56 7.67
CA PRO A 137 -0.83 7.59 6.72
C PRO A 137 -2.05 8.38 7.21
N ASN A 138 -2.09 9.66 6.90
CA ASN A 138 -3.29 10.46 7.12
C ASN A 138 -4.31 10.18 6.00
N PHE A 139 -5.25 9.25 6.22
CA PHE A 139 -6.25 8.89 5.22
C PHE A 139 -7.17 10.05 4.79
N SER A 140 -7.42 11.01 5.69
CA SER A 140 -8.27 12.17 5.39
C SER A 140 -7.67 13.08 4.31
N GLU A 141 -6.35 13.13 4.21
CA GLU A 141 -5.65 13.87 3.14
C GLU A 141 -5.97 13.31 1.75
N PHE A 142 -6.26 12.00 1.67
CA PHE A 142 -6.65 11.31 0.44
C PHE A 142 -8.16 11.35 0.18
N GLY A 143 -8.91 12.13 0.96
CA GLY A 143 -10.38 12.19 0.89
C GLY A 143 -11.07 10.89 1.30
N LEU A 144 -10.39 10.03 2.06
CA LEU A 144 -10.95 8.77 2.53
C LEU A 144 -11.74 8.97 3.83
N SER A 145 -12.93 8.39 3.87
CA SER A 145 -13.82 8.38 5.04
C SER A 145 -13.31 7.44 6.14
N ASP A 146 -13.94 7.49 7.32
CA ASP A 146 -13.65 6.54 8.40
C ASP A 146 -13.91 5.06 8.05
N GLN A 147 -14.83 4.79 7.12
CA GLN A 147 -15.09 3.42 6.69
C GLN A 147 -13.90 2.86 5.90
N TYR A 148 -13.19 1.92 6.51
CA TYR A 148 -12.03 1.28 5.93
C TYR A 148 -12.41 0.47 4.70
N THR A 149 -11.65 0.69 3.63
CA THR A 149 -11.84 0.07 2.32
C THR A 149 -10.46 -0.25 1.74
N SER A 150 -10.41 -0.98 0.64
CA SER A 150 -9.13 -1.32 0.01
C SER A 150 -8.33 -0.14 -0.51
N ARG A 151 -8.97 1.02 -0.75
CA ARG A 151 -8.26 2.28 -1.00
C ARG A 151 -7.35 2.67 0.18
N HIS A 152 -7.78 2.43 1.42
CA HIS A 152 -6.96 2.67 2.61
C HIS A 152 -5.75 1.74 2.63
N THR A 153 -5.97 0.45 2.34
CA THR A 153 -4.89 -0.53 2.27
C THR A 153 -3.83 -0.14 1.24
N VAL A 154 -4.24 0.35 0.07
CA VAL A 154 -3.28 0.79 -0.96
C VAL A 154 -2.51 2.04 -0.53
N VAL A 155 -3.16 3.01 0.11
CA VAL A 155 -2.48 4.19 0.68
C VAL A 155 -1.49 3.77 1.76
N GLN A 156 -1.85 2.81 2.62
CA GLN A 156 -0.97 2.22 3.63
C GLN A 156 0.29 1.61 3.00
N TYR A 157 0.11 0.76 1.98
CA TYR A 157 1.23 0.16 1.25
C TYR A 157 2.08 1.22 0.54
N ALA A 158 1.47 2.25 -0.06
CA ALA A 158 2.20 3.35 -0.69
C ALA A 158 3.12 4.07 0.30
N SER A 159 2.65 4.35 1.52
CA SER A 159 3.46 4.99 2.56
C SER A 159 4.60 4.10 3.05
N ILE A 160 4.33 2.81 3.29
CA ILE A 160 5.36 1.85 3.73
C ILE A 160 6.44 1.69 2.66
N LEU A 161 6.04 1.48 1.40
CA LEU A 161 6.98 1.26 0.30
C LEU A 161 7.81 2.52 0.00
N ALA A 162 7.22 3.71 0.13
CA ALA A 162 7.95 4.96 0.00
C ALA A 162 9.11 5.03 1.02
N GLN A 163 8.86 4.69 2.29
CA GLN A 163 9.91 4.64 3.31
C GLN A 163 11.00 3.61 2.98
N MET A 164 10.62 2.42 2.50
CA MET A 164 11.59 1.39 2.10
C MET A 164 12.49 1.84 0.93
N THR A 165 11.96 2.63 -0.01
CA THR A 165 12.77 3.20 -1.10
C THR A 165 13.68 4.34 -0.65
N THR A 166 13.28 5.14 0.33
CA THR A 166 14.11 6.24 0.87
C THR A 166 15.24 5.72 1.75
N MET A 167 15.01 4.64 2.51
CA MET A 167 16.03 4.03 3.39
C MET A 167 17.08 3.20 2.64
N ALA A 168 16.92 3.01 1.32
CA ALA A 168 17.84 2.24 0.47
C ALA A 168 18.79 3.12 -0.35
N GLN A 169 18.82 4.44 -0.10
CA GLN A 169 19.78 5.40 -0.64
C GLN A 169 20.83 5.75 0.41
#